data_AF-A0A2V6AML3-F1
#
_entry.id   AF-A0A2V6AML3-F1
#
_cell.length_a   1.000
_cell.length_b   1.000
_cell.length_c   1.000
_cell.angle_alpha   90.00
_cell.angle_beta   90.00
_cell.angle_gamma   90.00
#
_symmetry.space_group_name_H-M   'P 1'
#
loop_
_entity.id
_entity.type
_entity.pdbx_description
1 polymer ?
#
loop_
_entity_poly.entity_id
_entity_poly.type
_entity_poly.pdbx_seq_one_letter_code
_entity_poly.pdbx_strand_id
1 'polypeptide(L)' 'MKLPRDVSGPQAVKALRRLGFLREHQEGSHIRLSRGRLRVTVPNHRN' A
#
# COMPACT_ATOMS: atom_id res chain seq x y z
N MET A 1 -7.80 -12.65 1.17
CA MET A 1 -6.58 -12.27 1.93
C MET A 1 -7.03 -11.50 3.17
N LYS A 2 -6.81 -12.01 4.40
CA LYS A 2 -7.18 -11.29 5.63
C LYS A 2 -6.06 -10.29 5.94
N LEU A 3 -6.20 -9.05 5.48
CA LEU A 3 -5.35 -7.96 5.99
C LEU A 3 -5.68 -7.72 7.47
N PRO A 4 -4.74 -7.17 8.26
CA PRO A 4 -5.05 -6.59 9.55
C PRO A 4 -6.26 -5.66 9.39
N ARG A 5 -7.39 -6.01 9.99
CA ARG A 5 -8.68 -5.34 9.78
C ARG A 5 -8.67 -3.90 10.27
N ASP A 6 -7.73 -3.59 11.15
CA ASP A 6 -7.60 -2.32 11.85
C ASP A 6 -6.73 -1.32 11.07
N VAL A 7 -6.19 -1.72 9.92
CA VAL A 7 -5.35 -0.88 9.07
C VAL A 7 -5.99 -0.70 7.70
N SER A 8 -6.49 0.50 7.45
CA SER A 8 -6.98 0.90 6.13
C SER A 8 -5.84 0.99 5.10
N GLY A 9 -6.16 0.81 3.82
CA GLY A 9 -5.22 1.01 2.71
C GLY A 9 -4.41 2.33 2.80
N PRO A 10 -5.05 3.48 3.04
CA PRO A 10 -4.33 4.76 3.17
C PRO A 10 -3.38 4.80 4.37
N GLN A 11 -3.74 4.18 5.50
CA GLN A 11 -2.85 4.08 6.66
C GLN A 11 -1.61 3.23 6.35
N ALA A 12 -1.79 2.09 5.67
CA ALA A 12 -0.67 1.26 5.23
C ALA A 12 0.25 2.00 4.25
N VAL A 13 -0.31 2.70 3.25
CA VAL A 13 0.46 3.52 2.30
C VAL A 13 1.27 4.60 3.04
N LYS A 14 0.67 5.29 4.00
CA LYS A 14 1.34 6.34 4.79
C LYS A 14 2.51 5.76 5.60
N ALA A 15 2.32 4.61 6.24
CA ALA A 15 3.37 3.93 7.00
C ALA A 15 4.52 3.46 6.09
N LEU A 16 4.20 2.83 4.95
CA LEU A 16 5.20 2.38 3.97
C LEU A 16 6.02 3.55 3.41
N ARG A 17 5.39 4.69 3.13
CA ARG A 17 6.12 5.90 2.70
C ARG A 17 7.15 6.37 3.73
N ARG A 18 6.84 6.30 5.03
CA ARG A 18 7.80 6.63 6.11
C ARG A 18 8.97 5.66 6.16
N LEU A 19 8.78 4.42 5.73
CA LEU A 19 9.83 3.41 5.61
C LEU A 19 10.64 3.52 4.30
N GLY A 20 10.40 4.55 3.49
CA GLY A 20 11.12 4.80 2.25
C GLY A 20 10.52 4.11 1.02
N PHE A 21 9.29 3.61 1.10
CA PHE A 21 8.59 3.14 -0.09
C PHE A 21 8.02 4.29 -0.90
N LEU A 22 8.23 4.26 -2.22
CA LEU A 22 7.69 5.21 -3.18
C LEU A 22 6.47 4.62 -3.86
N ARG A 23 5.48 5.47 -4.17
CA ARG A 23 4.29 5.04 -4.93
C ARG A 23 4.66 4.99 -6.41
N GLU A 24 4.44 3.83 -7.02
CA GLU A 24 4.70 3.62 -8.45
C GLU A 24 3.49 4.04 -9.28
N HIS A 25 2.37 3.34 -9.07
CA HIS A 25 1.09 3.62 -9.71
C HIS A 25 -0.05 3.03 -8.89
N GLN A 26 -1.27 3.33 -9.30
CA GLN A 26 -2.48 2.73 -8.76
C GLN A 26 -3.31 2.20 -9.93
N GLU A 27 -3.75 0.95 -9.80
CA GLU A 27 -4.63 0.30 -10.75
C GLU A 27 -5.90 -0.12 -10.02
N GLY A 28 -7.02 0.50 -10.37
CA GLY A 28 -8.26 0.37 -9.61
C GLY A 28 -8.08 0.71 -8.13
N SER A 29 -8.46 -0.22 -7.26
CA SER A 29 -8.32 -0.10 -5.81
C SER A 29 -6.97 -0.57 -5.29
N HIS A 30 -5.99 -0.94 -6.11
CA HIS A 30 -4.69 -1.42 -5.64
C HIS A 30 -3.59 -0.39 -5.88
N ILE A 31 -2.86 -0.05 -4.83
CA ILE A 31 -1.73 0.88 -4.88
C ILE A 31 -0.45 0.06 -4.85
N ARG A 32 0.41 0.22 -5.86
CA ARG A 32 1.76 -0.37 -5.85
C ARG A 32 2.78 0.61 -5.29
N LEU A 33 3.62 0.11 -4.40
CA LEU A 33 4.78 0.82 -3.87
C LEU A 33 6.07 0.00 -4.05
N SER A 34 7.20 0.68 -4.18
CA SER A 34 8.52 0.08 -4.32
C SER A 34 9.54 0.69 -3.36
N ARG A 35 10.56 -0.09 -2.98
CA ARG A 35 11.77 0.39 -2.28
C ARG A 35 12.96 -0.44 -2.78
N GLY A 36 13.69 0.08 -3.75
CA GLY A 36 14.73 -0.67 -4.46
C GLY A 36 14.14 -1.90 -5.15
N ARG A 37 14.56 -3.11 -4.74
CA ARG A 37 14.04 -4.38 -5.30
C ARG A 37 12.74 -4.85 -4.65
N LEU A 38 12.34 -4.27 -3.51
CA LEU A 38 11.12 -4.65 -2.80
C LEU A 38 9.90 -4.00 -3.46
N ARG A 39 8.85 -4.79 -3.67
CA ARG A 39 7.57 -4.33 -4.21
C ARG A 39 6.43 -4.79 -3.30
N VAL A 40 5.49 -3.89 -3.03
CA VAL A 40 4.33 -4.13 -2.17
C VAL A 40 3.07 -3.61 -2.87
N THR A 41 2.02 -4.42 -2.87
CA THR A 41 0.70 -4.03 -3.35
C THR A 41 -0.23 -3.85 -2.16
N VAL A 42 -0.78 -2.65 -2.00
CA VAL A 42 -1.72 -2.30 -0.94
C VAL A 42 -3.14 -2.23 -1.52
N PRO A 43 -4.07 -3.07 -1.05
CA PRO A 43 -5.48 -2.90 -1.39
C PRO A 43 -6.03 -1.66 -0.68
N ASN A 44 -6.77 -0.85 -1.43
CA ASN A 44 -7.35 0.43 -1.08
C ASN A 44 -8.80 0.50 -1.59
N HIS A 45 -9.62 -0.46 -1.17
CA HIS A 45 -11.07 -0.41 -1.36
C HIS A 45 -11.69 0.44 -0.25
N ARG A 46 -12.70 1.24 -0.61
CA ARG A 46 -13.69 1.68 0.38
C ARG A 46 -14.55 0.45 0.66
N ASN A 47 -14.55 -0.03 1.91
CA ASN A 47 -15.66 -0.85 2.39
C ASN A 47 -16.90 0.03 2.53
#